data_AF-A0A154LA18-F1
#
_entry.id   AF-A0A154LA18-F1
#
_cell.length_a   1.000
_cell.length_b   1.000
_cell.length_c   1.000
_cell.angle_alpha   90.00
_cell.angle_beta   90.00
_cell.angle_gamma   90.00
#
_symmetry.space_group_name_H-M   'P 1'
#
loop_
_entity.id
_entity.type
_entity.pdbx_description
1 polymer ?
#
loop_
_entity_poly.entity_id
_entity_poly.type
_entity_poly.pdbx_seq_one_letter_code
_entity_poly.pdbx_strand_id
1 'polypeptide(L)' 'MLKLKVDEMSCGHCAATVTKVVEGVSGVEKADIDLAKGEVTVTGNTDVAALIAAIDDAGYPARELA' A
#
# COMPACT_ATOMS: atom_id res chain seq x y z
N MET A 1 0.35 11.71 5.89
CA MET A 1 -0.32 10.41 5.97
C MET A 1 -1.15 10.25 4.71
N LEU A 2 -0.87 9.19 3.95
CA LEU A 2 -1.44 8.86 2.64
C LEU A 2 -2.34 7.65 2.79
N LYS A 3 -3.41 7.58 2.00
CA LYS A 3 -4.31 6.42 1.97
C LYS A 3 -4.43 5.90 0.55
N LEU A 4 -4.43 4.59 0.41
CA LEU A 4 -4.49 3.89 -0.86
C LEU A 4 -5.55 2.80 -0.77
N LYS A 5 -6.36 2.64 -1.82
CA LYS A 5 -7.26 1.50 -2.03
C LYS A 5 -6.50 0.44 -2.82
N VAL A 6 -6.57 -0.82 -2.41
CA VAL A 6 -6.03 -1.95 -3.16
C VAL A 6 -7.17 -2.89 -3.55
N ASP A 7 -7.42 -3.05 -4.85
CA ASP A 7 -8.60 -3.76 -5.35
C ASP A 7 -8.50 -5.29 -5.22
N GLU A 8 -7.29 -5.86 -5.28
CA GLU A 8 -7.09 -7.34 -5.27
C GLU A 8 -6.60 -7.92 -3.94
N MET A 9 -6.74 -7.18 -2.84
CA MET A 9 -6.30 -7.64 -1.52
C MET A 9 -7.31 -8.60 -0.88
N SER A 10 -7.46 -9.79 -1.46
CA SER A 10 -8.52 -10.76 -1.13
C SER A 10 -8.12 -11.83 -0.11
N CYS A 11 -6.86 -11.87 0.35
CA CYS A 11 -6.37 -12.84 1.33
C CYS A 11 -5.29 -12.25 2.26
N GLY A 12 -5.16 -12.77 3.49
CA GLY A 12 -4.18 -12.29 4.48
C GLY A 12 -2.71 -12.40 4.01
N HIS A 13 -2.43 -13.29 3.06
CA HIS A 13 -1.10 -13.41 2.43
C HIS A 13 -0.81 -12.25 1.46
N CYS A 14 -1.84 -11.73 0.77
CA CYS A 14 -1.74 -10.57 -0.10
C CYS A 14 -1.42 -9.32 0.71
N ALA A 15 -2.08 -9.16 1.87
CA ALA A 15 -1.81 -8.06 2.79
C ALA A 15 -0.35 -8.00 3.22
N ALA A 16 0.20 -9.12 3.71
CA ALA A 16 1.58 -9.18 4.17
C ALA A 16 2.59 -8.86 3.04
N THR A 17 2.28 -9.24 1.80
CA THR A 17 3.11 -8.92 0.64
C THR A 17 3.08 -7.43 0.35
N VAL A 18 1.90 -6.82 0.28
CA VAL A 18 1.74 -5.39 0.07
C VAL A 18 2.38 -4.58 1.19
N THR A 19 2.27 -4.99 2.46
CA THR A 19 2.95 -4.32 3.58
C THR A 19 4.45 -4.26 3.34
N LYS A 20 5.08 -5.40 3.01
CA LYS A 20 6.53 -5.47 2.76
C LYS A 20 6.97 -4.60 1.59
N VAL A 21 6.18 -4.58 0.53
CA VAL A 21 6.45 -3.75 -0.66
C VAL A 21 6.41 -2.27 -0.28
N VAL A 22 5.36 -1.85 0.43
CA VAL A 22 5.17 -0.46 0.88
C VAL A 22 6.26 -0.04 1.87
N GLU A 23 6.59 -0.88 2.85
CA GLU A 23 7.67 -0.60 3.81
C GLU A 23 9.06 -0.54 3.14
N GLY A 24 9.22 -1.18 1.97
CA GLY A 24 10.43 -1.08 1.17
C GLY A 24 10.57 0.25 0.40
N VAL A 25 9.50 1.06 0.30
CA VAL A 25 9.54 2.33 -0.41
C VAL A 25 10.25 3.38 0.43
N SER A 26 11.21 4.08 -0.19
CA SER A 26 11.99 5.12 0.47
C SER A 26 11.09 6.27 0.95
N GLY A 27 11.25 6.65 2.22
CA GLY A 27 10.44 7.69 2.85
C GLY A 27 9.18 7.18 3.55
N VAL A 28 8.90 5.87 3.50
CA VAL A 28 7.89 5.25 4.36
C VAL A 28 8.44 5.06 5.77
N GLU A 29 7.71 5.56 6.76
CA GLU A 29 8.02 5.37 8.18
C GLU A 29 7.14 4.29 8.80
N LYS A 30 5.88 4.18 8.34
CA LYS A 30 4.92 3.19 8.81
C LYS A 30 3.88 2.88 7.73
N ALA A 31 3.54 1.61 7.58
CA ALA A 31 2.42 1.14 6.76
C ALA A 31 1.40 0.40 7.64
N ASP A 32 0.12 0.70 7.46
CA ASP A 32 -0.99 0.05 8.16
C ASP A 32 -1.99 -0.45 7.10
N ILE A 33 -2.42 -1.71 7.21
CA ILE A 33 -3.30 -2.33 6.22
C ILE A 33 -4.62 -2.72 6.87
N ASP A 34 -5.71 -2.18 6.33
CA ASP A 34 -7.07 -2.53 6.67
C ASP A 34 -7.61 -3.49 5.60
N LEU A 35 -7.47 -4.80 5.85
CA LEU A 35 -7.99 -5.87 4.98
C LEU A 35 -9.51 -5.84 4.85
N ALA A 36 -10.22 -5.44 5.91
CA ALA A 36 -11.68 -5.41 5.90
C ALA A 36 -12.20 -4.37 4.89
N LYS A 37 -11.44 -3.29 4.69
CA LYS A 37 -11.75 -2.23 3.73
C LYS A 37 -10.93 -2.31 2.44
N GLY A 38 -9.86 -3.10 2.39
CA GLY A 38 -8.92 -3.11 1.27
C GLY A 38 -8.18 -1.78 1.15
N GLU A 39 -7.77 -1.21 2.28
CA GLU A 39 -7.12 0.10 2.36
C GLU A 39 -5.72 -0.02 2.98
N VAL A 40 -4.78 0.80 2.52
CA VAL A 40 -3.43 0.91 3.06
C VAL A 40 -3.22 2.35 3.47
N THR A 41 -2.89 2.57 4.74
CA THR A 41 -2.52 3.87 5.27
C THR A 41 -1.01 3.93 5.44
N VAL A 42 -0.37 4.89 4.80
CA VAL A 42 1.08 5.08 4.83
C VAL A 42 1.42 6.38 5.55
N THR A 43 2.35 6.30 6.49
CA THR A 43 2.91 7.45 7.21
C THR A 43 4.36 7.59 6.82
N GLY A 44 4.77 8.78 6.45
CA GLY A 44 6.11 9.07 5.95
C GLY A 44 6.13 10.23 4.95
N ASN A 45 7.32 10.54 4.46
CA ASN A 45 7.58 11.54 3.43
C ASN A 45 7.91 10.84 2.10
N THR A 46 7.00 9.99 1.65
CA THR A 46 7.08 9.27 0.37
C THR A 46 6.14 9.89 -0.65
N ASP A 47 6.43 9.65 -1.92
CA ASP A 47 5.56 10.03 -3.03
C ASP A 47 4.45 9.00 -3.25
N VAL A 48 3.23 9.46 -3.52
CA VAL A 48 2.09 8.55 -3.72
C VAL A 48 2.20 7.77 -5.02
N ALA A 49 2.77 8.37 -6.07
CA ALA A 49 2.95 7.69 -7.35
C ALA A 49 3.99 6.57 -7.23
N ALA A 50 5.04 6.80 -6.44
CA ALA A 50 6.04 5.77 -6.14
C ALA A 50 5.43 4.59 -5.35
N LEU A 51 4.54 4.87 -4.39
CA LEU A 51 3.81 3.84 -3.66
C LEU A 51 2.91 3.02 -4.59
N ILE A 52 2.08 3.70 -5.40
CA ILE A 52 1.17 3.03 -6.34
C ILE A 52 1.97 2.15 -7.31
N ALA A 53 3.05 2.66 -7.89
CA ALA A 53 3.90 1.90 -8.81
C ALA A 53 4.53 0.67 -8.14
N ALA A 54 5.00 0.78 -6.89
CA ALA A 54 5.57 -0.36 -6.17
C ALA A 54 4.51 -1.44 -5.90
N ILE A 55 3.31 -1.04 -5.51
CA ILE A 55 2.21 -1.97 -5.22
C ILE A 55 1.71 -2.63 -6.51
N ASP A 56 1.65 -1.87 -7.62
CA ASP A 56 1.28 -2.37 -8.95
C ASP A 56 2.32 -3.35 -9.51
N ASP A 57 3.62 -3.09 -9.35
CA ASP A 57 4.73 -3.98 -9.73
C ASP A 57 4.66 -5.32 -8.97
N ALA A 58 4.17 -5.30 -7.73
CA ALA A 58 3.89 -6.50 -6.94
C ALA A 58 2.63 -7.27 -7.40
N GLY A 59 1.93 -6.79 -8.44
CA GLY A 59 0.72 -7.39 -8.99
C GLY A 59 -0.55 -7.00 -8.25
N TYR A 60 -0.53 -5.89 -7.51
CA TYR A 60 -1.67 -5.40 -6.75
C TYR A 60 -2.04 -4.00 -7.23
N PRO A 61 -3.08 -3.84 -8.06
CA PRO A 61 -3.51 -2.51 -8.49
C PRO A 61 -3.93 -1.67 -7.28
N ALA A 62 -3.34 -0.49 -7.15
CA ALA A 62 -3.61 0.44 -6.07
C ALA A 62 -3.96 1.84 -6.59
N ARG A 63 -4.81 2.57 -5.86
CA ARG A 63 -5.18 3.95 -6.17
C ARG A 63 -5.22 4.81 -4.93
N GLU A 64 -4.87 6.08 -5.04
CA GLU A 64 -4.98 7.03 -3.93
C GLU A 64 -6.45 7.19 -3.49
N LEU A 65 -6.65 7.21 -2.17
CA LEU A 65 -7.89 7.61 -1.53
C LEU A 65 -7.67 8.99 -0.92
N ALA A 66 -8.36 9.98 -1.49
CA ALA A 66 -8.36 11.37 -1.02
C ALA A 66 -8.84 11.49 0.43
#